data_AF-Q07I97-F1
#
_entry.id   AF-Q07I97-F1
#
_cell.length_a   1.000
_cell.length_b   1.000
_cell.length_c   1.000
_cell.angle_alpha   90.00
_cell.angle_beta   90.00
_cell.angle_gamma   90.00
#
_symmetry.space_group_name_H-M   'P 1'
#
loop_
_entity.id
_entity.type
_entity.pdbx_description
1 polymer ?
#
loop_
_entity_poly.entity_id
_entity_poly.type
_entity_poly.pdbx_seq_one_letter_code
_entity_poly.pdbx_strand_id
1 'polypeptide(L)'
;MSEQAGEKSGILDALTRWLPLRFRRGIPVVPVVRLSGVIGAVTPLRPGLSLAGLARTLERAFAVPHAKAVALAINSPGGSPVQSRLIYLRIRQLAAEKKLPVIAFVEDVAASGGYMLACAGDEIYCDPSSILGSIGVVGGTFGFPELLKKIGVERRIYTAGEHKAQLDPFLPEDPDDVARVKALQREIHAIFIALVKDSRGIRLKGDEGKLFSGEYWAGDSSIALGLADGIGDLRSILRTRFGDKVLTPVVAPPTGMLAGLFNRRAAATSMLGSVDAAADWPDQVISALETRALWAKYGI
;
A
#
# COMPACT_ATOMS: atom_id res chain seq x y z
N MET A 1 47.85 28.71 29.20
CA MET A 1 47.43 28.03 27.95
C MET A 1 46.09 27.30 28.13
N SER A 2 44.97 28.01 28.36
CA SER A 2 43.67 27.33 28.58
C SER A 2 42.42 28.11 28.09
N GLU A 3 42.56 29.11 27.22
CA GLU A 3 41.43 30.00 26.88
C GLU A 3 40.94 29.92 25.42
N GLN A 4 41.54 29.07 24.57
CA GLN A 4 41.16 28.98 23.14
C GLN A 4 40.24 27.80 22.76
N ALA A 5 39.76 27.01 23.74
CA ALA A 5 38.94 25.82 23.47
C ALA A 5 37.41 26.09 23.50
N GLY A 6 36.96 27.14 24.20
CA GLY A 6 35.51 27.44 24.36
C GLY A 6 34.88 28.17 23.17
N GLU A 7 35.64 29.02 22.48
CA GLU A 7 35.11 29.91 21.44
C GLU A 7 34.86 29.20 20.09
N LYS A 8 35.68 28.17 19.76
CA LYS A 8 35.51 27.34 18.56
C LYS A 8 34.25 26.46 18.61
N SER A 9 33.78 26.08 19.80
CA SER A 9 32.54 25.32 19.98
C SER A 9 31.31 26.17 19.65
N GLY A 10 31.30 27.44 20.07
CA GLY A 10 30.16 28.34 19.85
C GLY A 10 29.91 28.71 18.39
N ILE A 11 30.97 28.86 17.59
CA ILE A 11 30.86 29.19 16.15
C ILE A 11 30.37 27.97 15.34
N LEU A 12 30.85 26.77 15.65
CA LEU A 12 30.38 25.53 15.02
C LEU A 12 28.94 25.18 15.42
N ASP A 13 28.55 25.45 16.66
CA ASP A 13 27.15 25.33 17.12
C ASP A 13 26.22 26.39 16.50
N ALA A 14 26.71 27.61 16.28
CA ALA A 14 25.97 28.65 15.58
C ALA A 14 25.77 28.30 14.09
N LEU A 15 26.77 27.72 13.42
CA LEU A 15 26.68 27.27 12.03
C LEU A 15 25.78 26.05 11.86
N THR A 16 25.80 25.09 12.79
CA THR A 16 24.87 23.95 12.77
C THR A 16 23.41 24.35 12.98
N ARG A 17 23.13 25.50 13.62
CA ARG A 17 21.77 26.08 13.67
C ARG A 17 21.23 26.53 12.30
N TRP A 18 22.09 26.71 11.30
CA TRP A 18 21.67 27.05 9.93
C TRP A 18 21.50 25.82 9.03
N LEU A 19 22.02 24.65 9.42
CA LEU A 19 21.71 23.40 8.71
C LEU A 19 20.26 22.96 8.96
N PRO A 20 19.55 22.46 7.93
CA PRO A 20 18.25 21.82 8.09
C PRO A 20 18.34 20.72 9.16
N LEU A 21 17.32 20.60 10.02
CA LEU A 21 17.31 19.69 11.18
C LEU A 21 17.70 18.24 10.81
N ARG A 22 17.33 17.78 9.60
CA ARG A 22 17.67 16.46 9.05
C ARG A 22 19.17 16.22 8.80
N PHE A 23 20.00 17.25 8.76
CA PHE A 23 21.45 17.16 8.56
C PHE A 23 22.24 17.45 9.84
N ARG A 24 21.57 17.82 10.92
CA ARG A 24 22.24 18.04 12.22
C ARG A 24 22.58 16.69 12.84
N ARG A 25 23.85 16.50 13.18
CA ARG A 25 24.29 15.32 13.93
C ARG A 25 23.61 15.30 15.31
N GLY A 26 23.01 14.17 15.68
CA GLY A 26 22.42 13.94 17.01
C GLY A 26 20.90 13.89 17.08
N ILE A 27 20.17 14.27 16.03
CA ILE A 27 18.71 14.11 15.98
C ILE A 27 18.37 12.84 15.17
N PRO A 28 17.68 11.85 15.75
CA PRO A 28 17.29 10.65 15.01
C PRO A 28 16.24 11.00 13.94
N VAL A 29 16.39 10.40 12.77
CA VAL A 29 15.50 10.61 11.62
C VAL A 29 14.90 9.27 11.19
N VAL A 30 13.60 9.24 10.97
CA VAL A 30 12.85 8.08 10.46
C VAL A 30 11.95 8.57 9.32
N PRO A 31 12.39 8.49 8.05
CA PRO A 31 11.53 8.83 6.92
C PRO A 31 10.27 7.97 6.88
N VAL A 32 9.15 8.60 6.56
CA VAL A 32 7.83 7.97 6.47
C VAL A 32 7.39 7.87 5.02
N VAL A 33 7.03 6.68 4.56
CA VAL A 33 6.39 6.45 3.26
C VAL A 33 4.93 6.09 3.48
N ARG A 34 4.02 6.85 2.87
CA ARG A 34 2.59 6.54 2.92
C ARG A 34 2.20 5.61 1.77
N LEU A 35 1.58 4.50 2.11
CA LEU A 35 1.05 3.48 1.20
C LEU A 35 -0.46 3.45 1.37
N SER A 36 -1.14 4.40 0.73
CA SER A 36 -2.59 4.59 0.85
C SER A 36 -3.33 4.32 -0.45
N GLY A 37 -4.43 3.58 -0.36
CA GLY A 37 -5.33 3.30 -1.48
C GLY A 37 -5.22 1.89 -2.05
N VAL A 38 -5.94 1.67 -3.15
CA VAL A 38 -5.97 0.39 -3.87
C VAL A 38 -4.63 0.15 -4.56
N ILE A 39 -4.16 -1.09 -4.55
CA ILE A 39 -2.90 -1.50 -5.18
C ILE A 39 -3.16 -1.98 -6.61
N GLY A 40 -2.41 -1.47 -7.58
CA GLY A 40 -2.55 -1.82 -8.99
C GLY A 40 -3.21 -0.75 -9.84
N ALA A 41 -3.65 -1.16 -11.03
CA ALA A 41 -4.28 -0.25 -11.98
C ALA A 41 -5.66 0.14 -11.46
N VAL A 42 -5.74 1.34 -10.88
CA VAL A 42 -6.96 2.15 -10.89
C VAL A 42 -6.72 3.32 -11.84
N THR A 43 -7.79 3.71 -12.52
CA THR A 43 -7.94 4.62 -13.69
C THR A 43 -6.90 5.74 -13.84
N PRO A 44 -6.65 6.26 -15.07
CA PRO A 44 -5.68 7.33 -15.34
C PRO A 44 -5.73 8.55 -14.38
N LEU A 45 -6.93 8.88 -13.89
CA LEU A 45 -7.17 10.04 -13.02
C LEU A 45 -7.07 9.75 -11.52
N ARG A 46 -7.09 8.48 -11.11
CA ARG A 46 -6.86 8.03 -9.73
C ARG A 46 -5.91 6.85 -9.75
N PRO A 47 -4.60 7.10 -9.90
CA PRO A 47 -3.62 6.02 -9.98
C PRO A 47 -3.49 5.32 -8.63
N GLY A 48 -3.44 4.00 -8.68
CA GLY A 48 -3.32 3.17 -7.49
C GLY A 48 -1.86 3.06 -7.09
N LEU A 49 -1.62 2.37 -5.97
CA LEU A 49 -0.27 2.03 -5.57
C LEU A 49 0.34 1.07 -6.60
N SER A 50 1.44 1.48 -7.22
CA SER A 50 2.22 0.64 -8.13
C SER A 50 3.71 0.82 -7.84
N LEU A 51 4.51 -0.20 -8.16
CA LEU A 51 5.95 -0.09 -8.02
C LEU A 51 6.50 1.09 -8.85
N ALA A 52 5.98 1.29 -10.07
CA ALA A 52 6.39 2.39 -10.94
C ALA A 52 6.16 3.77 -10.28
N GLY A 53 5.02 3.96 -9.61
CA GLY A 53 4.71 5.20 -8.89
C GLY A 53 5.52 5.39 -7.60
N LEU A 54 5.87 4.29 -6.92
CA LEU A 54 6.51 4.32 -5.60
C LEU A 54 8.04 4.21 -5.63
N ALA A 55 8.65 3.69 -6.70
CA ALA A 55 10.08 3.36 -6.74
C ALA A 55 10.98 4.51 -6.29
N ARG A 56 10.79 5.72 -6.86
CA ARG A 56 11.57 6.91 -6.49
C ARG A 56 11.31 7.38 -5.06
N THR A 57 10.07 7.26 -4.58
CA THR A 57 9.70 7.62 -3.21
C THR A 57 10.38 6.70 -2.20
N LEU A 58 10.36 5.39 -2.48
CA LEU A 58 11.05 4.39 -1.68
C LEU A 58 12.57 4.64 -1.67
N GLU A 59 13.19 4.81 -2.84
CA GLU A 59 14.63 5.11 -2.94
C GLU A 59 15.02 6.35 -2.13
N ARG A 60 14.22 7.42 -2.19
CA ARG A 60 14.46 8.64 -1.42
C ARG A 60 14.32 8.43 0.09
N ALA A 61 13.36 7.63 0.52
CA ALA A 61 13.21 7.30 1.94
C ALA A 61 14.43 6.53 2.45
N PHE A 62 14.87 5.51 1.71
CA PHE A 62 16.05 4.72 2.07
C PHE A 62 17.38 5.47 1.87
N ALA A 63 17.40 6.58 1.15
CA ALA A 63 18.57 7.44 0.95
C ALA A 63 18.70 8.56 1.99
N VAL A 64 17.79 8.69 2.96
CA VAL A 64 17.89 9.73 4.00
C VAL A 64 19.15 9.52 4.86
N PRO A 65 20.06 10.51 4.92
CA PRO A 65 21.30 10.37 5.70
C PRO A 65 21.02 10.13 7.18
N HIS A 66 21.78 9.22 7.79
CA HIS A 66 21.70 8.90 9.21
C HIS A 66 20.30 8.45 9.69
N ALA A 67 19.45 7.97 8.78
CA ALA A 67 18.17 7.38 9.14
C ALA A 67 18.36 6.19 10.11
N LYS A 68 17.49 6.09 11.12
CA LYS A 68 17.51 4.99 12.09
C LYS A 68 16.63 3.81 11.67
N ALA A 69 15.59 4.10 10.90
CA ALA A 69 14.63 3.16 10.35
C ALA A 69 13.91 3.82 9.17
N VAL A 70 13.12 3.05 8.41
CA VAL A 70 12.08 3.58 7.51
C VAL A 70 10.72 3.18 8.06
N ALA A 71 9.80 4.12 8.17
CA ALA A 71 8.42 3.84 8.59
C ALA A 71 7.49 3.76 7.38
N LEU A 72 6.64 2.73 7.34
CA LEU A 72 5.56 2.61 6.37
C LEU A 72 4.25 2.94 7.06
N ALA A 73 3.50 3.93 6.58
CA ALA A 73 2.14 4.19 7.01
C ALA A 73 1.18 3.60 5.98
N ILE A 74 0.45 2.55 6.34
CA ILE A 74 -0.30 1.68 5.42
C ILE A 74 -1.79 1.86 5.67
N ASN A 75 -2.52 2.21 4.61
CA ASN A 75 -3.97 2.24 4.60
C ASN A 75 -4.49 1.74 3.25
N SER A 76 -4.63 0.42 3.12
CA SER A 76 -4.93 -0.23 1.85
C SER A 76 -5.87 -1.44 2.01
N PRO A 77 -6.95 -1.50 1.19
CA PRO A 77 -7.87 -2.64 1.14
C PRO A 77 -7.29 -3.84 0.37
N GLY A 78 -6.09 -3.68 -0.23
CA GLY A 78 -5.47 -4.62 -1.14
C GLY A 78 -5.58 -4.20 -2.60
N GLY A 79 -5.56 -5.19 -3.50
CA GLY A 79 -5.62 -5.01 -4.95
C GLY A 79 -4.78 -6.05 -5.68
N SER A 80 -4.06 -5.62 -6.71
CA SER A 80 -3.24 -6.49 -7.56
C SER A 80 -2.21 -7.30 -6.75
N PRO A 81 -2.22 -8.65 -6.81
CA PRO A 81 -1.23 -9.47 -6.12
C PRO A 81 0.18 -9.23 -6.64
N VAL A 82 0.33 -8.95 -7.94
CA VAL A 82 1.62 -8.67 -8.58
C VAL A 82 2.20 -7.36 -8.06
N GLN A 83 1.44 -6.26 -8.10
CA GLN A 83 1.96 -4.96 -7.65
C GLN A 83 2.25 -4.96 -6.14
N SER A 84 1.42 -5.63 -5.34
CA SER A 84 1.65 -5.81 -3.91
C SER A 84 3.00 -6.49 -3.64
N ARG A 85 3.27 -7.62 -4.33
CA ARG A 85 4.53 -8.36 -4.21
C ARG A 85 5.73 -7.56 -4.74
N LEU A 86 5.59 -6.84 -5.85
CA LEU A 86 6.67 -6.00 -6.40
C LEU A 86 7.08 -4.88 -5.44
N ILE A 87 6.10 -4.22 -4.81
CA ILE A 87 6.35 -3.19 -3.79
C ILE A 87 7.01 -3.81 -2.55
N TYR A 88 6.48 -4.94 -2.05
CA TYR A 88 7.08 -5.71 -0.94
C TYR A 88 8.57 -6.01 -1.21
N LEU A 89 8.87 -6.60 -2.38
CA LEU A 89 10.23 -6.97 -2.76
C LEU A 89 11.14 -5.75 -2.83
N ARG A 90 10.67 -4.63 -3.40
CA ARG A 90 11.46 -3.40 -3.49
C ARG A 90 11.80 -2.84 -2.11
N ILE A 91 10.85 -2.85 -1.17
CA ILE A 91 11.07 -2.42 0.21
C ILE A 91 12.12 -3.31 0.87
N ARG A 92 11.97 -4.64 0.79
CA ARG A 92 12.92 -5.58 1.41
C ARG A 92 14.32 -5.50 0.80
N GLN A 93 14.42 -5.32 -0.52
CA GLN A 93 15.69 -5.11 -1.20
C GLN A 93 16.39 -3.85 -0.68
N LEU A 94 15.68 -2.72 -0.62
CA LEU A 94 16.25 -1.45 -0.13
C LEU A 94 16.62 -1.54 1.36
N ALA A 95 15.83 -2.22 2.17
CA ALA A 95 16.14 -2.48 3.58
C ALA A 95 17.44 -3.27 3.74
N ALA A 96 17.63 -4.32 2.94
CA ALA A 96 18.86 -5.11 2.93
C ALA A 96 20.08 -4.31 2.43
N GLU A 97 19.94 -3.60 1.30
CA GLU A 97 21.00 -2.78 0.70
C GLU A 97 21.48 -1.66 1.64
N LYS A 98 20.55 -1.02 2.35
CA LYS A 98 20.85 0.10 3.26
C LYS A 98 21.05 -0.32 4.71
N LYS A 99 20.79 -1.59 5.03
CA LYS A 99 20.82 -2.13 6.41
C LYS A 99 19.96 -1.30 7.36
N LEU A 100 18.79 -0.88 6.89
CA LEU A 100 17.84 -0.09 7.67
C LEU A 100 16.63 -0.95 8.05
N PRO A 101 16.24 -0.98 9.33
CA PRO A 101 15.01 -1.65 9.73
C PRO A 101 13.79 -0.91 9.18
N VAL A 102 12.74 -1.66 8.86
CA VAL A 102 11.46 -1.17 8.37
C VAL A 102 10.40 -1.41 9.43
N ILE A 103 9.66 -0.38 9.80
CA ILE A 103 8.57 -0.46 10.77
C ILE A 103 7.27 -0.13 10.03
N ALA A 104 6.34 -1.09 9.97
CA ALA A 104 5.03 -0.89 9.37
C ALA A 104 4.02 -0.44 10.43
N PHE A 105 3.22 0.55 10.07
CA PHE A 105 2.11 1.07 10.87
C PHE A 105 0.85 0.94 10.03
N VAL A 106 -0.06 0.09 10.47
CA VAL A 106 -1.40 -0.01 9.88
C VAL A 106 -2.26 1.10 10.45
N GLU A 107 -2.80 1.94 9.57
CA GLU A 107 -3.81 2.94 9.90
C GLU A 107 -5.18 2.23 9.99
N ASP A 108 -6.13 2.52 9.10
CA ASP A 108 -7.45 1.88 9.17
C ASP A 108 -7.39 0.42 8.71
N VAL A 109 -6.78 0.16 7.55
CA VAL A 109 -6.81 -1.17 6.92
C VAL A 109 -5.43 -1.55 6.34
N ALA A 110 -5.00 -2.78 6.60
CA ALA A 110 -3.96 -3.46 5.84
C ALA A 110 -4.42 -4.90 5.54
N ALA A 111 -5.21 -5.02 4.48
CA ALA A 111 -5.89 -6.26 4.13
C ALA A 111 -5.49 -6.74 2.73
N SER A 112 -5.44 -8.07 2.51
CA SER A 112 -5.04 -8.70 1.25
C SER A 112 -3.67 -8.17 0.78
N GLY A 113 -3.57 -7.59 -0.42
CA GLY A 113 -2.35 -6.95 -0.90
C GLY A 113 -1.77 -5.88 0.06
N GLY A 114 -2.61 -5.19 0.83
CA GLY A 114 -2.18 -4.24 1.86
C GLY A 114 -1.45 -4.93 3.01
N TYR A 115 -1.88 -6.14 3.39
CA TYR A 115 -1.18 -6.96 4.37
C TYR A 115 0.16 -7.47 3.82
N MET A 116 0.27 -7.76 2.51
CA MET A 116 1.59 -8.04 1.90
C MET A 116 2.55 -6.86 2.07
N LEU A 117 2.08 -5.61 1.99
CA LEU A 117 2.92 -4.44 2.23
C LEU A 117 3.34 -4.34 3.70
N ALA A 118 2.42 -4.65 4.63
CA ALA A 118 2.73 -4.67 6.07
C ALA A 118 3.81 -5.70 6.40
N CYS A 119 3.76 -6.88 5.79
CA CYS A 119 4.78 -7.92 5.88
C CYS A 119 6.18 -7.46 5.41
N ALA A 120 6.31 -6.34 4.68
CA ALA A 120 7.62 -5.79 4.33
C ALA A 120 8.34 -5.17 5.54
N GLY A 121 7.61 -4.84 6.61
CA GLY A 121 8.16 -4.40 7.88
C GLY A 121 8.80 -5.54 8.68
N ASP A 122 9.88 -5.24 9.38
CA ASP A 122 10.45 -6.13 10.40
C ASP A 122 9.57 -6.19 11.65
N GLU A 123 8.80 -5.12 11.88
CA GLU A 123 7.78 -4.99 12.91
C GLU A 123 6.50 -4.35 12.32
N ILE A 124 5.34 -4.78 12.79
CA ILE A 124 4.01 -4.31 12.38
C ILE A 124 3.25 -3.81 13.62
N TYR A 125 2.90 -2.54 13.64
CA TYR A 125 2.06 -1.93 14.67
C TYR A 125 0.69 -1.54 14.08
N CYS A 126 -0.33 -1.52 14.92
CA CYS A 126 -1.69 -1.18 14.51
C CYS A 126 -2.48 -0.50 15.64
N ASP A 127 -3.59 0.15 15.31
CA ASP A 127 -4.61 0.58 16.29
C ASP A 127 -5.47 -0.63 16.73
N PRO A 128 -6.09 -0.62 17.92
CA PRO A 128 -7.03 -1.68 18.30
C PRO A 128 -8.15 -1.91 17.29
N SER A 129 -8.54 -0.86 16.56
CA SER A 129 -9.61 -0.88 15.56
C SER A 129 -9.11 -1.13 14.13
N SER A 130 -7.79 -1.17 13.90
CA SER A 130 -7.23 -1.47 12.58
C SER A 130 -7.64 -2.85 12.10
N ILE A 131 -7.93 -2.98 10.81
CA ILE A 131 -8.28 -4.26 10.18
C ILE A 131 -7.07 -4.83 9.44
N LEU A 132 -6.63 -6.03 9.83
CA LEU A 132 -5.51 -6.74 9.21
C LEU A 132 -5.93 -8.11 8.71
N GLY A 133 -5.10 -8.71 7.85
CA GLY A 133 -5.32 -10.05 7.31
C GLY A 133 -5.94 -10.03 5.93
N SER A 134 -7.09 -10.69 5.76
CA SER A 134 -7.67 -10.99 4.44
C SER A 134 -6.67 -11.72 3.55
N ILE A 135 -5.95 -12.69 4.11
CA ILE A 135 -4.93 -13.47 3.41
C ILE A 135 -5.65 -14.49 2.54
N GLY A 136 -5.85 -14.14 1.27
CA GLY A 136 -6.60 -14.91 0.31
C GLY A 136 -6.61 -14.24 -1.06
N VAL A 137 -7.19 -14.93 -2.05
CA VAL A 137 -7.30 -14.47 -3.44
C VAL A 137 -8.76 -14.51 -3.84
N VAL A 138 -9.25 -13.40 -4.38
CA VAL A 138 -10.61 -13.28 -4.91
C VAL A 138 -10.55 -12.72 -6.32
N GLY A 139 -11.45 -13.21 -7.17
CA GLY A 139 -11.74 -12.67 -8.49
C GLY A 139 -13.19 -13.01 -8.82
N GLY A 140 -13.84 -12.19 -9.62
CA GLY A 140 -15.22 -12.40 -9.98
C GLY A 140 -15.68 -11.46 -11.07
N THR A 141 -16.76 -11.85 -11.73
CA THR A 141 -17.51 -11.07 -12.71
C THR A 141 -19.00 -11.38 -12.53
N PHE A 142 -19.86 -10.66 -13.24
CA PHE A 142 -21.29 -10.92 -13.27
C PHE A 142 -21.66 -11.89 -14.40
N GLY A 143 -22.78 -12.59 -14.24
CA GLY A 143 -23.41 -13.38 -15.30
C GLY A 143 -24.74 -12.76 -15.74
N PHE A 144 -24.93 -12.59 -17.06
CA PHE A 144 -26.12 -12.01 -17.68
C PHE A 144 -26.82 -12.87 -18.75
N PRO A 145 -26.67 -14.22 -18.83
CA PRO A 145 -27.28 -14.99 -19.92
C PRO A 145 -28.82 -14.86 -19.94
N GLU A 146 -29.46 -14.87 -18.76
CA GLU A 146 -30.92 -14.73 -18.64
C GLU A 146 -31.42 -13.32 -18.99
N LEU A 147 -30.61 -12.29 -18.72
CA LEU A 147 -30.96 -10.93 -19.10
C LEU A 147 -30.98 -10.77 -20.61
N LEU A 148 -29.94 -11.24 -21.31
CA LEU A 148 -29.84 -11.20 -22.78
C LEU A 148 -31.03 -11.90 -23.43
N LYS A 149 -31.37 -13.09 -22.93
CA LYS A 149 -32.55 -13.85 -23.38
C LYS A 149 -33.84 -13.05 -23.19
N LYS A 150 -34.02 -12.37 -22.07
CA LYS A 150 -35.22 -11.57 -21.77
C LYS A 150 -35.36 -10.34 -22.67
N ILE A 151 -34.26 -9.70 -23.03
CA ILE A 151 -34.27 -8.48 -23.86
C ILE A 151 -34.09 -8.77 -25.36
N GLY A 152 -34.00 -10.04 -25.76
CA GLY A 152 -33.86 -10.45 -27.16
C GLY A 152 -32.51 -10.11 -27.78
N VAL A 153 -31.45 -9.96 -26.97
CA VAL A 153 -30.10 -9.67 -27.46
C VAL A 153 -29.34 -10.97 -27.66
N GLU A 154 -28.82 -11.17 -28.88
CA GLU A 154 -27.97 -12.31 -29.22
C GLU A 154 -26.50 -11.96 -29.06
N ARG A 155 -25.75 -12.82 -28.37
CA ARG A 155 -24.30 -12.70 -28.28
C ARG A 155 -23.62 -13.47 -29.42
N ARG A 156 -22.82 -12.77 -30.22
CA ARG A 156 -21.94 -13.36 -31.24
C ARG A 156 -20.49 -13.14 -30.89
N ILE A 157 -19.71 -14.20 -30.77
CA ILE A 157 -18.28 -14.17 -30.50
C ILE A 157 -17.56 -15.15 -31.42
N TYR A 158 -16.41 -14.73 -31.93
CA TYR A 158 -15.52 -15.55 -32.75
C TYR A 158 -14.13 -15.49 -32.13
N THR A 159 -13.55 -16.64 -31.82
CA THR A 159 -12.27 -16.73 -31.10
C THR A 159 -11.25 -17.57 -31.83
N ALA A 160 -9.97 -17.26 -31.59
CA ALA A 160 -8.84 -18.13 -31.88
C ALA A 160 -8.18 -18.56 -30.56
N GLY A 161 -7.98 -19.87 -30.39
CA GLY A 161 -7.57 -20.50 -29.13
C GLY A 161 -8.76 -21.07 -28.35
N GLU A 162 -8.63 -22.32 -27.89
CA GLU A 162 -9.72 -23.13 -27.28
C GLU A 162 -10.34 -22.49 -26.03
N HIS A 163 -9.58 -21.64 -25.36
CA HIS A 163 -9.88 -21.09 -24.04
C HIS A 163 -9.93 -19.55 -24.06
N LYS A 164 -10.19 -18.96 -25.23
CA LYS A 164 -10.10 -17.50 -25.41
C LYS A 164 -11.38 -16.75 -25.05
N ALA A 165 -12.49 -17.46 -24.81
CA ALA A 165 -13.77 -16.94 -24.35
C ALA A 165 -14.15 -17.45 -22.94
N GLN A 166 -13.16 -17.88 -22.14
CA GLN A 166 -13.46 -18.36 -20.79
C GLN A 166 -14.02 -17.26 -19.89
N LEU A 167 -14.89 -17.65 -18.96
CA LEU A 167 -15.58 -16.74 -18.05
C LEU A 167 -16.34 -15.61 -18.76
N ASP A 168 -16.87 -15.88 -19.95
CA ASP A 168 -17.71 -14.93 -20.67
C ASP A 168 -18.97 -14.61 -19.84
N PRO A 169 -19.19 -13.35 -19.42
CA PRO A 169 -20.30 -12.98 -18.55
C PRO A 169 -21.68 -13.18 -19.21
N PHE A 170 -21.74 -13.47 -20.50
CA PHE A 170 -22.97 -13.60 -21.26
C PHE A 170 -23.29 -15.04 -21.66
N LEU A 171 -22.45 -15.99 -21.29
CA LEU A 171 -22.70 -17.43 -21.44
C LEU A 171 -23.03 -18.06 -20.08
N PRO A 172 -23.68 -19.23 -20.05
CA PRO A 172 -23.72 -20.06 -18.85
C PRO A 172 -22.29 -20.39 -18.37
N GLU A 173 -22.10 -20.46 -17.04
CA GLU A 173 -20.80 -20.78 -16.46
C GLU A 173 -20.40 -22.23 -16.78
N ASP A 174 -19.19 -22.41 -17.31
CA ASP A 174 -18.59 -23.71 -17.60
C ASP A 174 -17.85 -24.25 -16.34
N PRO A 175 -18.22 -25.42 -15.80
CA PRO A 175 -17.52 -26.04 -14.67
C PRO A 175 -16.01 -26.22 -14.88
N ASP A 176 -15.56 -26.46 -16.12
CA ASP A 176 -14.15 -26.64 -16.44
C ASP A 176 -13.39 -25.31 -16.38
N ASP A 177 -14.01 -24.20 -16.80
CA ASP A 177 -13.46 -22.85 -16.61
C ASP A 177 -13.32 -22.52 -15.13
N VAL A 178 -14.35 -22.83 -14.33
CA VAL A 178 -14.32 -22.64 -12.88
C VAL A 178 -13.19 -23.43 -12.25
N ALA A 179 -12.99 -24.69 -12.67
CA ALA A 179 -11.90 -25.53 -12.17
C ALA A 179 -10.53 -24.93 -12.47
N ARG A 180 -10.32 -24.41 -13.70
CA ARG A 180 -9.08 -23.73 -14.12
C ARG A 180 -8.82 -22.46 -13.31
N VAL A 181 -9.85 -21.63 -13.11
CA VAL A 181 -9.74 -20.37 -12.35
C VAL A 181 -9.43 -20.65 -10.88
N LYS A 182 -10.09 -21.65 -10.28
CA LYS A 182 -9.78 -22.07 -8.91
C LYS A 182 -8.37 -22.63 -8.78
N ALA A 183 -7.85 -23.33 -9.80
CA ALA A 183 -6.46 -23.79 -9.80
C ALA A 183 -5.49 -22.62 -9.78
N LEU A 184 -5.68 -21.63 -10.66
CA LEU A 184 -4.89 -20.40 -10.68
C LEU A 184 -4.96 -19.64 -9.34
N GLN A 185 -6.16 -19.51 -8.75
CA GLN A 185 -6.32 -18.86 -7.45
C GLN A 185 -5.56 -19.58 -6.33
N ARG A 186 -5.56 -20.93 -6.33
CA ARG A 186 -4.78 -21.72 -5.36
C ARG A 186 -3.28 -21.49 -5.51
N GLU A 187 -2.77 -21.39 -6.73
CA GLU A 187 -1.36 -21.08 -6.99
C GLU A 187 -0.97 -19.70 -6.46
N ILE A 188 -1.77 -18.67 -6.76
CA ILE A 188 -1.54 -17.31 -6.27
C ILE A 188 -1.64 -17.27 -4.73
N HIS A 189 -2.60 -17.99 -4.16
CA HIS A 189 -2.80 -18.05 -2.72
C HIS A 189 -1.61 -18.72 -2.02
N ALA A 190 -1.06 -19.80 -2.57
CA ALA A 190 0.13 -20.46 -2.04
C ALA A 190 1.35 -19.52 -1.99
N ILE A 191 1.51 -18.66 -3.02
CA ILE A 191 2.57 -17.63 -3.04
C ILE A 191 2.35 -16.61 -1.91
N PHE A 192 1.10 -16.20 -1.65
CA PHE A 192 0.78 -15.28 -0.57
C PHE A 192 1.07 -15.91 0.81
N ILE A 193 0.61 -17.14 1.03
CA ILE A 193 0.90 -17.90 2.26
C ILE A 193 2.41 -17.97 2.50
N ALA A 194 3.18 -18.34 1.47
CA ALA A 194 4.64 -18.43 1.58
C ALA A 194 5.28 -17.08 1.97
N LEU A 195 4.83 -15.97 1.38
CA LEU A 195 5.30 -14.63 1.73
C LEU A 195 5.00 -14.28 3.19
N VAL A 196 3.79 -14.55 3.67
CA VAL A 196 3.41 -14.25 5.06
C VAL A 196 4.21 -15.12 6.03
N LYS A 197 4.37 -16.41 5.73
CA LYS A 197 5.19 -17.33 6.55
C LYS A 197 6.65 -16.88 6.62
N ASP A 198 7.23 -16.46 5.49
CA ASP A 198 8.61 -15.95 5.42
C ASP A 198 8.79 -14.67 6.27
N SER A 199 7.86 -13.71 6.14
CA SER A 199 7.91 -12.45 6.87
C SER A 199 7.70 -12.61 8.38
N ARG A 200 6.63 -13.31 8.77
CA ARG A 200 6.20 -13.39 10.18
C ARG A 200 6.92 -14.51 10.94
N GLY A 201 7.26 -15.60 10.27
CA GLY A 201 8.00 -16.74 10.83
C GLY A 201 7.33 -17.30 12.08
N ILE A 202 8.13 -17.52 13.12
CA ILE A 202 7.68 -18.04 14.43
C ILE A 202 6.65 -17.16 15.14
N ARG A 203 6.43 -15.92 14.67
CA ARG A 203 5.46 -15.02 15.29
C ARG A 203 4.03 -15.45 14.99
N LEU A 204 3.77 -16.08 13.84
CA LEU A 204 2.43 -16.56 13.48
C LEU A 204 1.95 -17.58 14.50
N LYS A 205 0.72 -17.36 14.98
CA LYS A 205 0.07 -18.17 15.98
C LYS A 205 -1.31 -18.56 15.47
N GLY A 206 -1.70 -19.80 15.76
CA GLY A 206 -3.02 -20.32 15.40
C GLY A 206 -2.97 -21.28 14.22
N ASP A 207 -4.16 -21.77 13.88
CA ASP A 207 -4.36 -22.75 12.82
C ASP A 207 -4.16 -22.12 11.44
N GLU A 208 -3.45 -22.82 10.55
CA GLU A 208 -3.17 -22.34 9.19
C GLU A 208 -4.44 -22.20 8.35
N GLY A 209 -5.41 -23.11 8.52
CA GLY A 209 -6.70 -23.04 7.84
C GLY A 209 -7.47 -21.78 8.19
N LYS A 210 -7.37 -21.33 9.46
CA LYS A 210 -7.94 -20.05 9.90
C LYS A 210 -7.15 -18.84 9.38
N LEU A 211 -5.83 -18.82 9.56
CA LEU A 211 -4.97 -17.69 9.18
C LEU A 211 -5.02 -17.37 7.69
N PHE A 212 -5.13 -18.41 6.86
CA PHE A 212 -5.10 -18.32 5.39
C PHE A 212 -6.49 -18.58 4.77
N SER A 213 -7.56 -18.35 5.52
CA SER A 213 -8.94 -18.49 5.04
C SER A 213 -9.42 -17.30 4.18
N GLY A 214 -8.77 -16.15 4.30
CA GLY A 214 -9.27 -14.87 3.81
C GLY A 214 -10.05 -14.05 4.85
N GLU A 215 -10.18 -14.53 6.09
CA GLU A 215 -10.69 -13.74 7.22
C GLU A 215 -9.78 -12.55 7.56
N TYR A 216 -10.34 -11.56 8.25
CA TYR A 216 -9.64 -10.39 8.76
C TYR A 216 -9.96 -10.15 10.23
N TRP A 217 -9.05 -9.48 10.93
CA TRP A 217 -9.10 -9.34 12.39
C TRP A 217 -8.72 -7.93 12.84
N ALA A 218 -9.32 -7.51 13.95
CA ALA A 218 -9.00 -6.26 14.63
C ALA A 218 -7.71 -6.39 15.47
N GLY A 219 -7.10 -5.26 15.86
CA GLY A 219 -5.75 -5.15 16.44
C GLY A 219 -5.35 -6.25 17.42
N ASP A 220 -6.07 -6.45 18.53
CA ASP A 220 -5.72 -7.45 19.55
C ASP A 220 -5.78 -8.89 19.02
N SER A 221 -6.80 -9.20 18.20
CA SER A 221 -6.91 -10.52 17.56
C SER A 221 -5.76 -10.75 16.57
N SER A 222 -5.37 -9.71 15.84
CA SER A 222 -4.22 -9.73 14.94
C SER A 222 -2.91 -9.98 15.70
N ILE A 223 -2.72 -9.39 16.88
CA ILE A 223 -1.55 -9.66 17.74
C ILE A 223 -1.58 -11.09 18.28
N ALA A 224 -2.74 -11.55 18.75
CA ALA A 224 -2.91 -12.92 19.27
C ALA A 224 -2.58 -13.98 18.21
N LEU A 225 -2.89 -13.71 16.94
CA LEU A 225 -2.58 -14.54 15.77
C LEU A 225 -1.17 -14.30 15.19
N GLY A 226 -0.42 -13.34 15.73
CA GLY A 226 0.93 -13.03 15.25
C GLY A 226 0.99 -12.24 13.95
N LEU A 227 -0.15 -11.69 13.51
CA LEU A 227 -0.26 -10.86 12.31
C LEU A 227 0.25 -9.43 12.53
N ALA A 228 0.27 -8.97 13.79
CA ALA A 228 0.89 -7.73 14.24
C ALA A 228 1.77 -7.98 15.47
N ASP A 229 2.70 -7.05 15.75
CA ASP A 229 3.66 -7.13 16.85
C ASP A 229 3.23 -6.31 18.08
N GLY A 230 2.37 -5.30 17.89
CA GLY A 230 1.88 -4.50 19.00
C GLY A 230 0.83 -3.46 18.60
N ILE A 231 0.18 -2.90 19.62
CA ILE A 231 -0.72 -1.76 19.49
C ILE A 231 0.09 -0.46 19.60
N GLY A 232 -0.16 0.48 18.69
CA GLY A 232 0.38 1.84 18.79
C GLY A 232 0.39 2.61 17.48
N ASP A 233 0.37 3.93 17.59
CA ASP A 233 0.48 4.83 16.45
C ASP A 233 1.95 5.17 16.10
N LEU A 234 2.16 5.60 14.85
CA LEU A 234 3.47 5.95 14.31
C LEU A 234 4.22 6.97 15.17
N ARG A 235 3.54 8.00 15.68
CA ARG A 235 4.21 9.08 16.42
C ARG A 235 4.64 8.58 17.80
N SER A 236 3.76 7.88 18.51
CA SER A 236 4.04 7.41 19.87
C SER A 236 5.13 6.33 19.89
N ILE A 237 5.07 5.35 18.97
CA ILE A 237 6.07 4.28 18.88
C ILE A 237 7.45 4.85 18.50
N LEU A 238 7.52 5.72 17.49
CA LEU A 238 8.81 6.27 17.07
C LEU A 238 9.44 7.19 18.13
N ARG A 239 8.64 7.95 18.88
CA ARG A 239 9.14 8.78 19.99
C ARG A 239 9.62 7.93 21.17
N THR A 240 8.88 6.88 21.50
CA THR A 240 9.28 5.96 22.57
C THR A 240 10.61 5.28 22.22
N ARG A 241 10.79 4.88 20.97
CA ARG A 241 11.99 4.15 20.52
C ARG A 241 13.20 5.03 20.23
N PHE A 242 12.99 6.21 19.66
CA PHE A 242 14.06 7.07 19.15
C PHE A 242 14.15 8.43 19.88
N GLY A 243 13.31 8.67 20.88
CA GLY A 243 13.26 9.90 21.67
C GLY A 243 12.28 10.94 21.12
N ASP A 244 11.84 11.86 22.00
CA ASP A 244 10.79 12.86 21.71
C ASP A 244 11.10 13.79 20.54
N LYS A 245 12.38 13.97 20.21
CA LYS A 245 12.88 14.85 19.16
C LYS A 245 13.07 14.14 17.81
N VAL A 246 12.68 12.87 17.68
CA VAL A 246 12.78 12.14 16.40
C VAL A 246 12.06 12.90 15.29
N LEU A 247 12.73 13.03 14.15
CA LEU A 247 12.15 13.65 12.95
C LEU A 247 11.56 12.58 12.06
N THR A 248 10.31 12.79 11.64
CA THR A 248 9.57 11.85 10.80
C THR A 248 9.19 12.48 9.44
N PRO A 249 10.18 12.83 8.59
CA PRO A 249 9.88 13.48 7.32
C PRO A 249 9.07 12.55 6.42
N VAL A 250 7.87 12.99 6.01
CA VAL A 250 7.06 12.27 5.03
C VAL A 250 7.69 12.43 3.66
N VAL A 251 8.04 11.32 3.03
CA VAL A 251 8.64 11.28 1.70
C VAL A 251 7.51 11.23 0.68
N ALA A 252 7.23 12.38 0.08
CA ALA A 252 6.23 12.51 -0.97
C ALA A 252 6.82 12.19 -2.36
N PRO A 253 5.98 11.74 -3.31
CA PRO A 253 6.37 11.68 -4.72
C PRO A 253 6.92 13.03 -5.19
N PRO A 254 7.92 13.05 -6.09
CA PRO A 254 8.44 14.31 -6.63
C PRO A 254 7.34 15.01 -7.43
N THR A 255 6.72 16.03 -6.85
CA THR A 255 5.93 16.99 -7.62
C THR A 255 6.92 17.89 -8.35
N GLY A 256 6.94 17.86 -9.69
CA GLY A 256 7.75 18.81 -10.45
C GLY A 256 7.39 20.24 -10.04
N MET A 257 8.36 21.16 -10.02
CA MET A 257 8.12 22.57 -9.64
C MET A 257 6.98 23.23 -10.44
N LEU A 258 6.72 22.75 -11.66
CA LEU A 258 5.62 23.20 -12.51
C LEU A 258 4.26 22.59 -12.13
N ALA A 259 4.21 21.41 -11.50
CA ALA A 259 2.95 20.75 -11.13
C ALA A 259 2.13 21.59 -10.12
N GLY A 260 2.79 22.33 -9.24
CA GLY A 260 2.12 23.25 -8.30
C GLY A 260 1.50 24.48 -8.97
N LEU A 261 2.08 24.95 -10.08
CA LEU A 261 1.53 26.05 -10.90
C LEU A 261 0.39 25.58 -11.80
N PHE A 262 0.50 24.37 -12.37
CA PHE A 262 -0.56 23.75 -13.15
C PHE A 262 -1.78 23.35 -12.28
N ASN A 263 -1.58 22.84 -11.06
CA ASN A 263 -2.71 22.57 -10.15
C ASN A 263 -3.41 23.84 -9.65
N ARG A 264 -2.67 24.94 -9.43
CA ARG A 264 -3.28 26.23 -9.06
C ARG A 264 -4.02 26.88 -10.24
N ARG A 265 -3.51 26.74 -11.47
CA ARG A 265 -4.26 27.14 -12.67
C ARG A 265 -5.47 26.25 -12.90
N ALA A 266 -5.37 24.93 -12.75
CA ALA A 266 -6.50 24.00 -12.87
C ALA A 266 -7.61 24.30 -11.84
N ALA A 267 -7.25 24.68 -10.61
CA ALA A 267 -8.23 25.16 -9.62
C ALA A 267 -8.92 26.47 -10.05
N ALA A 268 -8.19 27.41 -10.66
CA ALA A 268 -8.76 28.66 -11.18
C ALA A 268 -9.58 28.45 -12.48
N THR A 269 -9.20 27.51 -13.33
CA THR A 269 -9.92 27.13 -14.56
C THR A 269 -11.13 26.23 -14.25
N SER A 270 -11.16 25.54 -13.11
CA SER A 270 -12.35 24.80 -12.65
C SER A 270 -13.53 25.72 -12.27
N MET A 271 -13.24 27.00 -11.97
CA MET A 271 -14.26 28.02 -11.70
C MET A 271 -14.73 28.74 -12.97
N LEU A 272 -14.03 28.56 -14.10
CA LEU A 272 -14.36 29.16 -15.39
C LEU A 272 -14.24 28.10 -16.50
N GLY A 273 -15.29 27.26 -16.59
CA GLY A 273 -15.65 26.37 -17.70
C GLY A 273 -14.56 25.79 -18.61
N SER A 274 -14.43 24.47 -18.62
CA SER A 274 -13.99 23.74 -19.81
C SER A 274 -14.89 22.54 -20.09
N VAL A 275 -15.39 22.52 -21.33
CA VAL A 275 -16.25 21.50 -21.94
C VAL A 275 -15.60 20.11 -22.10
N ASP A 276 -14.34 19.95 -21.67
CA ASP A 276 -13.62 18.67 -21.67
C ASP A 276 -13.84 17.83 -20.40
N ALA A 277 -14.41 18.41 -19.33
CA ALA A 277 -14.73 17.69 -18.09
C ALA A 277 -15.86 16.66 -18.26
N ALA A 278 -16.65 16.75 -19.34
CA ALA A 278 -17.77 15.85 -19.61
C ALA A 278 -17.34 14.48 -20.18
N ALA A 279 -16.20 14.41 -20.87
CA ALA A 279 -15.71 13.15 -21.48
C ALA A 279 -15.08 12.21 -20.43
N ASP A 280 -14.47 12.76 -19.37
CA ASP A 280 -13.80 12.00 -18.31
C ASP A 280 -14.69 11.71 -17.09
N TRP A 281 -15.93 12.22 -17.08
CA TRP A 281 -16.86 12.06 -15.96
C TRP A 281 -17.32 10.61 -15.74
N PRO A 282 -17.65 9.81 -16.79
CA PRO A 282 -18.07 8.43 -16.62
C PRO A 282 -17.00 7.56 -15.96
N ASP A 283 -15.75 7.67 -16.41
CA ASP A 283 -14.62 6.90 -15.87
C ASP A 283 -14.32 7.29 -14.41
N GLN A 284 -14.46 8.56 -14.06
CA GLN A 284 -14.29 9.03 -12.68
C GLN A 284 -15.36 8.49 -11.74
N VAL A 285 -16.61 8.44 -12.18
CA VAL A 285 -17.72 7.89 -11.39
C VAL A 285 -17.56 6.39 -11.21
N ILE A 286 -17.23 5.64 -12.27
CA ILE A 286 -17.00 4.20 -12.21
C ILE A 286 -15.85 3.89 -11.25
N SER A 287 -14.70 4.55 -11.42
CA SER A 287 -13.52 4.40 -10.54
C SER A 287 -13.84 4.71 -9.07
N ALA A 288 -14.63 5.76 -8.82
CA ALA A 288 -15.07 6.10 -7.48
C ALA A 288 -15.98 5.04 -6.86
N LEU A 289 -16.90 4.48 -7.65
CA LEU A 289 -17.80 3.40 -7.22
C LEU A 289 -17.03 2.10 -6.94
N GLU A 290 -16.10 1.72 -7.81
CA GLU A 290 -15.24 0.55 -7.61
C GLU A 290 -14.37 0.70 -6.36
N THR A 291 -13.74 1.87 -6.19
CA THR A 291 -12.97 2.19 -4.98
C THR A 291 -13.87 2.10 -3.75
N ARG A 292 -15.04 2.75 -3.76
CA ARG A 292 -15.99 2.70 -2.66
C ARG A 292 -16.43 1.27 -2.34
N ALA A 293 -16.68 0.43 -3.34
CA ALA A 293 -17.04 -0.97 -3.15
C ALA A 293 -15.91 -1.77 -2.47
N LEU A 294 -14.65 -1.51 -2.81
CA LEU A 294 -13.49 -2.14 -2.19
C LEU A 294 -13.28 -1.74 -0.73
N TRP A 295 -13.66 -0.52 -0.34
CA TRP A 295 -13.59 -0.05 1.05
C TRP A 295 -14.81 -0.43 1.87
N ALA A 296 -16.00 -0.46 1.26
CA ALA A 296 -17.26 -0.75 1.92
C ALA A 296 -17.29 -2.10 2.64
N LYS A 297 -16.53 -3.10 2.15
CA LYS A 297 -16.41 -4.41 2.80
C LYS A 297 -15.73 -4.37 4.18
N TYR A 298 -15.08 -3.25 4.53
CA TYR A 298 -14.47 -2.99 5.83
C TYR A 298 -15.29 -1.99 6.67
N GLY A 299 -16.47 -1.56 6.20
CA GLY A 299 -17.32 -0.59 6.90
C GLY A 299 -16.84 0.87 6.81
N ILE A 300 -16.01 1.19 5.82
CA ILE A 300 -15.40 2.51 5.62
C ILE A 300 -15.68 3.02 4.19
#